data_AF-A0AA50E3V3-F1
#
_entry.id   AF-A0AA50E3V3-F1
#
_cell.length_a   1.000
_cell.length_b   1.000
_cell.length_c   1.000
_cell.angle_alpha   90.00
_cell.angle_beta   90.00
_cell.angle_gamma   90.00
#
_symmetry.space_group_name_H-M   'P 1'
#
loop_
_entity.id
_entity.type
_entity.pdbx_description
1 polymer ?
#
loop_
_entity_poly.entity_id
_entity_poly.type
_entity_poly.pdbx_seq_one_letter_code
_entity_poly.pdbx_strand_id
1 'polypeptide(L)'
;MQVMESQKPAAIAIAFDRREPTFRHEADGAYKSNRQETPEDFAEDLSYLQQLLEALNLQTITYAGYEADDILGTLACQGSDAGYQVKILSGDRDLFQLVSPEKIFLFCI
;
A
#
# COMPACT_ATOMS: atom_id res chain seq x y z
N MET A 1 2.11 -15.78 4.33
CA MET A 1 0.75 -16.36 4.15
C MET A 1 -0.18 -16.22 5.36
N GLN A 2 0.31 -16.09 6.60
CA GLN A 2 -0.52 -16.00 7.82
C GLN A 2 -1.73 -15.04 7.74
N VAL A 3 -1.59 -13.88 7.10
CA VAL A 3 -2.69 -12.92 6.93
C VAL A 3 -3.81 -13.49 6.06
N MET A 4 -3.49 -14.17 4.97
CA MET A 4 -4.51 -14.80 4.10
C MET A 4 -5.26 -15.90 4.84
N GLU A 5 -4.55 -16.71 5.63
CA GLU A 5 -5.14 -17.81 6.40
C GLU A 5 -6.05 -17.31 7.53
N SER A 6 -5.64 -16.26 8.23
CA SER A 6 -6.39 -15.70 9.37
C SER A 6 -7.56 -14.83 8.93
N GLN A 7 -7.40 -14.03 7.87
CA GLN A 7 -8.40 -13.06 7.44
C GLN A 7 -9.36 -13.58 6.36
N LYS A 8 -8.98 -14.64 5.62
CA LYS A 8 -9.77 -15.26 4.54
C LYS A 8 -10.44 -14.23 3.61
N PRO A 9 -9.67 -13.32 2.99
CA PRO A 9 -10.22 -12.25 2.19
C PRO A 9 -10.81 -12.79 0.88
N ALA A 10 -11.89 -12.15 0.40
CA ALA A 10 -12.47 -12.44 -0.92
C ALA A 10 -11.64 -11.85 -2.07
N ALA A 11 -10.88 -10.78 -1.80
CA ALA A 11 -9.98 -10.12 -2.74
C ALA A 11 -8.78 -9.54 -1.99
N ILE A 12 -7.63 -9.48 -2.66
CA ILE A 12 -6.39 -8.90 -2.13
C ILE A 12 -5.80 -7.99 -3.19
N ALA A 13 -5.33 -6.82 -2.75
CA ALA A 13 -4.51 -5.92 -3.53
C ALA A 13 -3.31 -5.48 -2.70
N ILE A 14 -2.16 -5.32 -3.34
CA ILE A 14 -0.90 -4.91 -2.72
C ILE A 14 -0.43 -3.65 -3.44
N ALA A 15 -0.13 -2.59 -2.70
CA ALA A 15 0.39 -1.35 -3.27
C ALA A 15 1.89 -1.22 -3.02
N PHE A 16 2.63 -0.71 -4.00
CA PHE A 16 4.04 -0.35 -3.85
C PHE A 16 4.28 1.10 -4.28
N ASP A 17 5.21 1.76 -3.58
CA ASP A 17 5.75 3.05 -4.00
C ASP A 17 6.56 2.90 -5.28
N ARG A 18 6.65 4.00 -6.04
CA ARG A 18 7.57 4.10 -7.17
C ARG A 18 8.64 5.16 -6.92
N ARG A 19 9.73 5.10 -7.69
CA ARG A 19 10.86 6.02 -7.57
C ARG A 19 10.56 7.41 -8.14
N GLU A 20 9.58 7.51 -9.04
CA GLU A 20 9.20 8.78 -9.64
C GLU A 20 8.67 9.76 -8.58
N PRO A 21 8.96 11.08 -8.71
CA PRO A 21 8.40 12.09 -7.82
C PRO A 21 6.88 12.04 -7.79
N THR A 22 6.31 12.26 -6.62
CA THR A 22 4.86 12.35 -6.44
C THR A 22 4.39 13.80 -6.47
N PHE A 23 3.08 14.02 -6.57
CA PHE A 23 2.50 15.37 -6.49
C PHE A 23 2.92 16.12 -5.20
N ARG A 24 3.25 15.40 -4.12
CA ARG A 24 3.78 15.98 -2.87
C ARG A 24 5.19 16.56 -3.06
N HIS A 25 6.03 15.91 -3.86
CA HIS A 25 7.38 16.39 -4.20
C HIS A 25 7.33 17.60 -5.15
N GLU A 26 6.34 17.63 -6.05
CA GLU A 26 6.11 18.80 -6.91
C GLU A 26 5.64 20.02 -6.11
N ALA A 27 4.84 19.80 -5.06
CA ALA A 27 4.36 20.86 -4.18
C ALA A 27 5.43 21.36 -3.20
N ASP A 28 6.30 20.47 -2.70
CA ASP A 28 7.41 20.80 -1.81
C ASP A 28 8.66 19.96 -2.16
N GLY A 29 9.68 20.62 -2.71
CA GLY A 29 10.95 19.96 -3.07
C GLY A 29 11.77 19.46 -1.87
N ALA A 30 11.45 19.89 -0.65
CA ALA A 30 12.07 19.38 0.58
C ALA A 30 11.29 18.21 1.20
N TYR A 31 10.14 17.82 0.63
CA TYR A 31 9.32 16.72 1.11
C TYR A 31 10.13 15.42 1.20
N LYS A 32 10.14 14.79 2.38
CA LYS A 32 10.92 13.56 2.69
C LYS A 32 12.43 13.62 2.42
N SER A 33 13.00 14.80 2.19
CA SER A 33 14.45 14.98 1.92
C SER A 33 15.37 14.55 3.08
N ASN A 34 14.82 14.39 4.28
CA ASN A 34 15.53 13.94 5.47
C ASN A 34 15.49 12.41 5.68
N ARG A 35 14.82 11.65 4.81
CA ARG A 35 14.81 10.18 4.89
C ARG A 35 16.12 9.64 4.33
N GLN A 36 16.62 8.56 4.95
CA GLN A 36 17.76 7.83 4.39
C GLN A 36 17.36 7.22 3.05
N GLU A 37 18.29 7.26 2.09
CA GLU A 37 18.11 6.56 0.83
C GLU A 37 17.91 5.07 1.07
N THR A 38 17.01 4.48 0.29
CA THR A 38 16.77 3.05 0.31
C THR A 38 18.05 2.31 -0.11
N PRO A 39 18.53 1.31 0.66
CA PRO A 39 19.71 0.53 0.30
C PRO A 39 19.61 -0.07 -1.10
N GLU A 40 20.71 -0.15 -1.85
CA GLU A 40 20.69 -0.68 -3.22
C GLU A 40 20.20 -2.13 -3.28
N ASP A 41 20.63 -2.97 -2.34
CA ASP A 41 20.23 -4.38 -2.25
C ASP A 41 18.71 -4.56 -2.05
N PHE A 42 18.05 -3.56 -1.44
CA PHE A 42 16.60 -3.61 -1.22
C PHE A 42 15.80 -3.54 -2.54
N ALA A 43 16.35 -2.93 -3.59
CA ALA A 43 15.69 -2.89 -4.88
C ALA A 43 15.63 -4.29 -5.52
N GLU A 44 16.67 -5.11 -5.33
CA GLU A 44 16.70 -6.49 -5.81
C GLU A 44 15.73 -7.37 -5.01
N ASP A 45 15.74 -7.23 -3.68
CA ASP A 45 14.78 -7.91 -2.79
C ASP A 45 13.33 -7.58 -3.16
N LEU A 46 13.04 -6.32 -3.46
CA LEU A 46 11.71 -5.87 -3.86
C LEU A 46 11.27 -6.48 -5.20
N SER A 47 12.19 -6.61 -6.16
CA SER A 47 11.93 -7.28 -7.43
C SER A 47 11.58 -8.75 -7.25
N TYR A 48 12.34 -9.49 -6.42
CA TYR A 48 12.01 -10.88 -6.11
C TYR A 48 10.68 -11.02 -5.38
N LEU A 49 10.37 -10.09 -4.46
CA LEU A 49 9.07 -10.06 -3.79
C LEU A 49 7.93 -9.88 -4.80
N GLN A 50 8.05 -8.95 -5.76
CA GLN A 50 7.01 -8.74 -6.78
C GLN A 50 6.81 -9.98 -7.66
N GLN A 51 7.90 -10.64 -8.09
CA GLN A 51 7.82 -11.90 -8.85
C GLN A 51 7.13 -13.02 -8.04
N LEU A 52 7.42 -13.11 -6.74
CA LEU A 52 6.76 -14.09 -5.86
C LEU A 52 5.27 -13.79 -5.72
N LEU A 53 4.89 -12.53 -5.53
CA LEU A 53 3.48 -12.11 -5.42
C LEU A 53 2.72 -12.42 -6.72
N GLU A 54 3.33 -12.14 -7.87
CA GLU A 54 2.77 -12.49 -9.18
C GLU A 54 2.58 -14.01 -9.33
N ALA A 55 3.59 -14.82 -8.96
CA ALA A 55 3.50 -16.28 -8.99
C ALA A 55 2.40 -16.84 -8.07
N LEU A 56 2.05 -16.11 -7.00
CA LEU A 56 0.93 -16.43 -6.11
C LEU A 56 -0.43 -15.91 -6.61
N ASN A 57 -0.48 -15.32 -7.81
CA ASN A 57 -1.65 -14.63 -8.38
C ASN A 57 -2.17 -13.50 -7.48
N LEU A 58 -1.27 -12.80 -6.77
CA LEU A 58 -1.60 -11.64 -5.96
C LEU A 58 -1.38 -10.37 -6.77
N GLN A 59 -2.43 -9.57 -6.91
CA GLN A 59 -2.39 -8.34 -7.68
C GLN A 59 -1.56 -7.28 -6.96
N THR A 60 -0.50 -6.83 -7.62
CA THR A 60 0.27 -5.64 -7.23
C THR A 60 -0.22 -4.43 -8.05
N ILE A 61 -0.30 -3.27 -7.40
CA ILE A 61 -0.80 -2.02 -7.99
C ILE A 61 0.19 -0.92 -7.68
N THR A 62 0.65 -0.24 -8.72
CA THR A 62 1.52 0.94 -8.60
C THR A 62 1.04 1.99 -9.59
N TYR A 63 1.27 3.26 -9.26
CA TYR A 63 0.87 4.35 -10.14
C TYR A 63 1.89 5.50 -10.03
N ALA A 64 2.41 5.96 -11.16
CA ALA A 64 3.42 7.03 -11.17
C ALA A 64 2.81 8.34 -10.67
N GLY A 65 3.53 9.05 -9.81
CA GLY A 65 3.05 10.30 -9.22
C GLY A 65 2.28 10.14 -7.90
N TYR A 66 2.04 8.91 -7.44
CA TYR A 66 1.30 8.60 -6.21
C TYR A 66 2.08 7.62 -5.35
N GLU A 67 1.87 7.72 -4.04
CA GLU A 67 2.47 6.84 -3.03
C GLU A 67 1.56 5.62 -2.77
N ALA A 68 2.11 4.59 -2.13
CA ALA A 68 1.36 3.37 -1.83
C ALA A 68 0.14 3.63 -0.92
N ASP A 69 0.25 4.59 0.01
CA ASP A 69 -0.84 5.01 0.91
C ASP A 69 -2.01 5.65 0.14
N ASP A 70 -1.73 6.45 -0.90
CA ASP A 70 -2.74 7.04 -1.78
C ASP A 70 -3.54 5.95 -2.51
N ILE A 71 -2.84 4.92 -3.01
CA ILE A 71 -3.44 3.78 -3.70
C ILE A 71 -4.30 2.97 -2.72
N LEU A 72 -3.76 2.64 -1.55
CA LEU A 72 -4.49 1.91 -0.51
C LEU A 72 -5.73 2.68 -0.06
N GLY A 73 -5.61 3.99 0.13
CA GLY A 73 -6.74 4.84 0.51
C GLY A 73 -7.83 4.88 -0.55
N THR A 74 -7.44 5.03 -1.81
CA THR A 74 -8.37 5.00 -2.94
C THR A 74 -9.13 3.67 -3.02
N LEU A 75 -8.40 2.54 -2.94
CA LEU A 75 -9.00 1.21 -3.00
C LEU A 75 -9.88 0.92 -1.78
N ALA A 76 -9.50 1.43 -0.60
CA ALA A 76 -10.27 1.24 0.62
C ALA A 76 -11.62 1.97 0.57
N CYS A 77 -11.62 3.22 0.10
CA CYS A 77 -12.87 3.96 -0.12
C CYS A 77 -13.74 3.26 -1.17
N GLN A 78 -13.18 2.88 -2.33
CA GLN A 78 -13.92 2.20 -3.38
C GLN A 78 -14.51 0.86 -2.91
N GLY A 79 -13.74 0.05 -2.18
CA GLY A 79 -14.21 -1.22 -1.63
C GLY A 79 -15.34 -1.02 -0.61
N SER A 80 -15.18 -0.05 0.30
CA SER A 80 -16.21 0.31 1.28
C SER A 80 -17.52 0.78 0.62
N ASP A 81 -17.42 1.57 -0.45
CA ASP A 81 -18.57 2.06 -1.23
C ASP A 81 -19.25 0.94 -2.02
N ALA A 82 -18.47 -0.03 -2.49
CA ALA A 82 -18.98 -1.26 -3.10
C ALA A 82 -19.53 -2.28 -2.08
N GLY A 83 -19.54 -1.95 -0.78
CA GLY A 83 -20.13 -2.78 0.28
C GLY A 83 -19.20 -3.83 0.88
N TYR A 84 -17.90 -3.79 0.60
CA TYR A 84 -16.92 -4.66 1.22
C TYR A 84 -16.50 -4.15 2.60
N GLN A 85 -16.18 -5.09 3.50
CA GLN A 85 -15.37 -4.79 4.67
C GLN A 85 -13.90 -4.80 4.26
N VAL A 86 -13.27 -3.64 4.33
CA VAL A 86 -11.87 -3.44 3.94
C VAL A 86 -10.96 -3.57 5.15
N LYS A 87 -9.89 -4.33 5.00
CA LYS A 87 -8.81 -4.45 5.99
C LYS A 87 -7.52 -3.99 5.34
N ILE A 88 -6.94 -2.93 5.88
CA ILE A 88 -5.67 -2.37 5.44
C ILE A 88 -4.57 -2.88 6.37
N LEU A 89 -3.50 -3.43 5.80
CA LEU A 89 -2.31 -3.83 6.54
C LEU A 89 -1.16 -2.88 6.17
N SER A 90 -0.73 -2.04 7.11
CA SER A 90 0.33 -1.07 6.85
C SER A 90 1.00 -0.62 8.14
N GLY A 91 2.32 -0.36 8.09
CA GLY A 91 3.03 0.33 9.17
C GLY A 91 2.78 1.85 9.18
N ASP A 92 2.17 2.39 8.13
CA ASP A 92 1.88 3.81 8.01
C ASP A 92 0.64 4.19 8.84
N ARG A 93 0.84 5.14 9.76
CA ARG A 93 -0.20 5.65 10.65
C ARG A 93 -1.05 6.73 9.99
N ASP A 94 -0.61 7.31 8.89
CA ASP A 94 -1.40 8.34 8.20
C ASP A 94 -2.71 7.72 7.64
N LEU A 95 -2.71 6.41 7.38
CA LEU A 95 -3.90 5.65 6.98
C LEU A 95 -4.98 5.54 8.09
N PHE A 96 -4.69 5.93 9.34
CA PHE A 96 -5.72 6.00 10.39
C PHE A 96 -6.87 6.94 10.01
N GLN A 97 -6.62 7.93 9.16
CA GLN A 97 -7.65 8.85 8.66
C GLN A 97 -8.79 8.14 7.90
N LEU A 98 -8.55 6.92 7.40
CA LEU A 98 -9.52 6.15 6.62
C LEU A 98 -10.37 5.20 7.48
N VAL A 99 -10.02 5.02 8.75
CA VAL A 99 -10.69 4.03 9.61
C VAL A 99 -12.16 4.39 9.77
N SER A 100 -13.02 3.40 9.52
CA SER A 100 -14.46 3.50 9.69
C SER A 100 -14.92 2.36 10.60
N PRO A 101 -15.72 2.63 11.65
CA PRO A 101 -16.11 1.62 12.64
C PRO A 101 -16.72 0.34 12.06
N GLU A 102 -17.35 0.43 10.89
CA GLU A 102 -18.11 -0.68 10.30
C GLU A 102 -17.49 -1.23 9.01
N LYS A 103 -16.69 -0.42 8.30
CA LYS A 103 -16.30 -0.70 6.91
C LYS A 103 -14.81 -0.78 6.65
N ILE A 104 -13.98 -0.01 7.36
CA ILE A 104 -12.54 0.09 7.07
C ILE A 104 -11.75 -0.08 8.36
N PHE A 105 -10.96 -1.14 8.42
CA PHE A 105 -10.13 -1.49 9.56
C PHE A 105 -8.65 -1.38 9.19
N LEU A 106 -7.84 -0.76 10.05
CA LEU A 106 -6.40 -0.67 9.89
C LEU A 106 -5.69 -1.61 10.87
N PHE A 107 -4.80 -2.45 10.37
CA PHE A 107 -3.91 -3.31 11.14
C PHE A 107 -2.47 -2.81 10.96
N CYS A 108 -1.87 -2.35 12.05
CA CYS A 108 -0.48 -1.91 12.06
C CYS A 108 0.46 -3.10 12.25
N ILE A 109 1.52 -3.15 11.45
CA ILE A 109 2.62 -4.13 11.52
C ILE A 109 3.95 -3.46 11.83
#